data_AF-A0A932FEI6-F1
#
_entry.id   AF-A0A932FEI6-F1
#
_cell.length_a   1.000
_cell.length_b   1.000
_cell.length_c   1.000
_cell.angle_alpha   90.00
_cell.angle_beta   90.00
_cell.angle_gamma   90.00
#
_symmetry.space_group_name_H-M   'P 1'
#
loop_
_entity.id
_entity.type
_entity.pdbx_description
1 polymer ?
#
loop_
_entity_poly.entity_id
_entity_poly.type
_entity_poly.pdbx_seq_one_letter_code
_entity_poly.pdbx_strand_id
1 'polypeptide(L)'
;MFRKFLVSFVALLFALSIPASALAQQNYLFSVDKELVDVYWNADGSESIEYTFVFTNQPGAYPIDFVDVGMPNSNYDMSTVTADVNGNPVSVSQSDYQGSGSGFAVVMGSQAIDAGASGTVRVYVGRITGVLYPDTSDSNYASGEFAPTYFGSQYVVGKTDMTVTFHLPPGVKPEEPRWHTPPAGFPSEPQTGLDANGRVTYTWNNTNANAYSSYNFGASFPKSYIPDSAIVQTNSLEVIFGLILGLFSFVAGSLPCLIFAALFFGIPILGVIQGQRRKLQYIPPRIGIEGHGIKRGLTAVESAMLMEQPLDKVMTMILFGVIKKGAASVVSRDPLKVQATEPPPDGLHDYEMDFLNAFKEDNPKTRQSLLQEMMVKLIRSVTEKMKGFSRKETQDYYKSIMEQAWSQVEAAATPEVKSQKFDENLEWTMLDKDYDDRTRRVFTGPIYAPLWWGHYDPAYRPLPSTSAPVSTSPASGQPPTFSAPRLPGSDFAASVVGGVQTFSQKVIGDVSTFTSKVTNVTNPPPKPSASSYRGGGGCACACAGCACACAGGGR
;
A
#
# COMPACT_ATOMS: atom_id res chain seq x y z
N MET A 1 42.79 -24.85 27.73
CA MET A 1 42.33 -25.89 26.76
C MET A 1 41.22 -25.35 25.84
N PHE A 2 40.18 -24.71 26.38
CA PHE A 2 39.06 -24.11 25.62
C PHE A 2 39.45 -23.12 24.51
N ARG A 3 40.44 -22.25 24.75
CA ARG A 3 40.88 -21.23 23.78
C ARG A 3 41.54 -21.81 22.52
N LYS A 4 42.25 -22.93 22.67
CA LYS A 4 42.87 -23.65 21.53
C LYS A 4 41.81 -24.41 20.71
N PHE A 5 40.78 -24.92 21.39
CA PHE A 5 39.64 -25.59 20.75
C PHE A 5 38.78 -24.60 19.94
N LEU A 6 38.54 -23.40 20.48
CA LEU A 6 37.80 -22.34 19.78
C LEU A 6 38.54 -21.87 18.51
N VAL A 7 39.86 -21.71 18.57
CA VAL A 7 40.67 -21.28 17.42
C VAL A 7 40.72 -22.37 16.34
N SER A 8 40.89 -23.64 16.71
CA SER A 8 40.81 -24.75 15.74
C SER A 8 39.42 -24.88 15.12
N PHE A 9 38.35 -24.66 15.89
CA PHE A 9 36.98 -24.73 15.39
C PHE A 9 36.66 -23.60 14.41
N VAL A 10 37.12 -22.38 14.69
CA VAL A 10 36.98 -21.22 13.80
C VAL A 10 37.84 -21.37 12.54
N ALA A 11 39.06 -21.91 12.65
CA ALA A 11 39.91 -22.20 11.51
C ALA A 11 39.34 -23.30 10.60
N LEU A 12 38.71 -24.33 11.18
CA LEU A 12 38.01 -25.38 10.43
C LEU A 12 36.77 -24.82 9.71
N LEU A 13 36.00 -23.93 10.35
CA LEU A 13 34.90 -23.20 9.72
C LEU A 13 35.36 -22.28 8.58
N PHE A 14 36.55 -21.68 8.70
CA PHE A 14 37.15 -20.88 7.62
C PHE A 14 37.66 -21.74 6.47
N ALA A 15 38.20 -22.94 6.74
CA ALA A 15 38.63 -23.88 5.71
C ALA A 15 37.45 -24.54 4.97
N LEU A 16 36.31 -24.73 5.65
CA LEU A 16 35.05 -25.23 5.08
C LEU A 16 34.23 -24.16 4.33
N SER A 17 34.62 -22.89 4.41
CA SER A 17 33.98 -21.77 3.70
C SER A 17 34.76 -21.32 2.46
N ILE A 18 35.83 -22.02 2.09
CA ILE A 18 36.44 -21.89 0.77
C ILE A 18 35.55 -22.71 -0.18
N PRO A 19 34.82 -22.11 -1.13
CA PRO A 19 34.13 -22.89 -2.14
C PRO A 19 35.18 -23.63 -2.97
N ALA A 20 35.21 -24.96 -2.84
CA ALA A 20 35.84 -25.82 -3.82
C ALA A 20 35.00 -25.75 -5.11
N SER A 21 35.20 -24.67 -5.87
CA SER A 21 34.51 -24.44 -7.14
C SER A 21 35.46 -23.77 -8.13
N ALA A 22 36.61 -24.41 -8.34
CA ALA A 22 37.44 -24.19 -9.51
C ALA A 22 37.78 -25.56 -10.14
N LEU A 23 36.77 -26.41 -10.27
CA LEU A 23 36.71 -27.35 -11.38
C LEU A 23 36.05 -26.57 -12.51
N ALA A 24 36.67 -26.53 -13.69
CA ALA A 24 36.07 -25.94 -14.88
C ALA A 24 34.66 -26.53 -15.05
N GLN A 25 33.65 -25.72 -14.74
CA GLN A 25 32.27 -26.12 -14.93
C GLN A 25 32.02 -25.99 -16.43
N GLN A 26 32.26 -27.09 -17.15
CA GLN A 26 31.85 -27.22 -18.55
C GLN A 26 30.34 -26.96 -18.56
N ASN A 27 29.95 -25.83 -19.12
CA ASN A 27 28.57 -25.40 -19.27
C ASN A 27 28.35 -25.13 -20.77
N TYR A 28 27.10 -25.07 -21.20
CA TYR A 28 26.78 -24.50 -22.51
C TYR A 28 27.24 -23.04 -22.54
N LEU A 29 27.97 -22.67 -23.60
CA LEU A 29 28.42 -21.30 -23.83
C LEU A 29 28.62 -21.11 -25.32
N PHE A 30 27.81 -20.26 -25.94
CA PHE A 30 27.81 -20.06 -27.39
C PHE A 30 27.53 -18.60 -27.75
N SER A 31 27.82 -18.21 -28.98
CA SER A 31 27.29 -16.97 -29.58
C SER A 31 26.25 -17.33 -30.63
N VAL A 32 25.24 -16.47 -30.75
CA VAL A 32 24.34 -16.45 -31.90
C VAL A 32 24.83 -15.31 -32.77
N ASP A 33 25.64 -15.63 -33.77
CA ASP A 33 26.31 -14.65 -34.60
C ASP A 33 25.30 -13.93 -35.52
N LYS A 34 24.28 -14.67 -35.97
CA LYS A 34 23.21 -14.17 -36.83
C LYS A 34 21.88 -14.84 -36.48
N GLU A 35 20.83 -14.04 -36.47
CA GLU A 35 19.45 -14.48 -36.30
C GLU A 35 18.57 -13.81 -37.35
N LEU A 36 18.00 -14.62 -38.24
CA LEU A 36 17.02 -14.19 -39.22
C LEU A 36 15.66 -14.79 -38.87
N VAL A 37 14.64 -13.95 -38.82
CA VAL A 37 13.28 -14.39 -38.52
C VAL A 37 12.32 -13.80 -39.54
N ASP A 38 11.64 -14.68 -40.26
CA ASP A 38 10.59 -14.33 -41.21
C ASP A 38 9.24 -14.79 -40.65
N VAL A 39 8.35 -13.84 -40.40
CA VAL A 39 7.03 -14.04 -39.79
C VAL A 39 5.96 -13.80 -40.83
N TYR A 40 5.15 -14.82 -41.11
CA TYR A 40 4.12 -14.78 -42.14
C TYR A 40 2.74 -14.75 -41.51
N TRP A 41 2.02 -13.65 -41.71
CA TRP A 41 0.59 -13.57 -41.39
C TRP A 41 -0.21 -14.12 -42.58
N ASN A 42 -0.92 -15.22 -42.37
CA ASN A 42 -1.60 -15.94 -43.45
C ASN A 42 -3.05 -15.49 -43.65
N ALA A 43 -3.59 -15.80 -44.82
CA ALA A 43 -4.96 -15.43 -45.20
C ALA A 43 -6.05 -16.10 -44.33
N ASP A 44 -5.74 -17.20 -43.64
CA ASP A 44 -6.65 -17.85 -42.68
C ASP A 44 -6.52 -17.27 -41.26
N GLY A 45 -5.68 -16.24 -41.07
CA GLY A 45 -5.37 -15.61 -39.80
C GLY A 45 -4.42 -16.41 -38.91
N SER A 46 -3.82 -17.49 -39.41
CA SER A 46 -2.69 -18.15 -38.77
C SER A 46 -1.37 -17.41 -39.01
N GLU A 47 -0.37 -17.73 -38.21
CA GLU A 47 1.02 -17.31 -38.39
C GLU A 47 1.89 -18.52 -38.75
N SER A 48 2.84 -18.31 -39.66
CA SER A 48 3.95 -19.23 -39.88
C SER A 48 5.26 -18.50 -39.60
N ILE A 49 6.26 -19.19 -39.06
CA ILE A 49 7.55 -18.58 -38.73
C ILE A 49 8.68 -19.40 -39.33
N GLU A 50 9.67 -18.72 -39.90
CA GLU A 50 10.94 -19.30 -40.30
C GLU A 50 12.08 -18.63 -39.54
N TYR A 51 12.87 -19.43 -38.85
CA TYR A 51 14.08 -19.01 -38.15
C TYR A 51 15.32 -19.53 -38.87
N THR A 52 16.36 -18.71 -38.92
CA THR A 52 17.73 -19.14 -39.19
C THR A 52 18.64 -18.60 -38.09
N PHE A 53 19.19 -19.51 -37.29
CA PHE A 53 20.21 -19.21 -36.28
C PHE A 53 21.58 -19.64 -36.80
N VAL A 54 22.58 -18.76 -36.70
CA VAL A 54 23.98 -19.12 -36.94
C VAL A 54 24.69 -19.09 -35.60
N PHE A 55 25.03 -20.27 -35.09
CA PHE A 55 25.72 -20.43 -33.82
C PHE A 55 27.22 -20.57 -34.02
N THR A 56 27.98 -20.04 -33.06
CA THR A 56 29.37 -20.44 -32.81
C THR A 56 29.50 -20.91 -31.37
N ASN A 57 29.84 -22.18 -31.19
CA ASN A 57 30.02 -22.77 -29.87
C ASN A 57 31.39 -22.40 -29.31
N GLN A 58 31.47 -21.99 -28.04
CA GLN A 58 32.74 -21.51 -27.49
C GLN A 58 33.73 -22.68 -27.25
N PRO A 59 35.05 -22.44 -27.38
CA PRO A 59 36.05 -23.45 -27.05
C PRO A 59 35.90 -23.96 -25.61
N GLY A 60 35.83 -25.28 -25.43
CA GLY A 60 35.70 -25.93 -24.13
C GLY A 60 34.27 -25.97 -23.53
N ALA A 61 33.26 -25.47 -24.25
CA ALA A 61 31.85 -25.61 -23.87
C ALA A 61 31.29 -27.01 -24.20
N TYR A 62 30.10 -27.33 -23.70
CA TYR A 62 29.39 -28.53 -24.17
C TYR A 62 28.96 -28.41 -25.63
N PRO A 63 28.95 -29.52 -26.39
CA PRO A 63 28.34 -29.51 -27.73
C PRO A 63 26.91 -29.00 -27.67
N ILE A 64 26.51 -28.16 -28.62
CA ILE A 64 25.11 -27.75 -28.76
C ILE A 64 24.39 -28.95 -29.38
N ASP A 65 23.67 -29.71 -28.55
CA ASP A 65 22.96 -30.94 -28.91
C ASP A 65 21.43 -30.75 -28.94
N PHE A 66 20.94 -29.69 -28.30
CA PHE A 66 19.57 -29.20 -28.38
C PHE A 66 19.55 -27.69 -28.59
N VAL A 67 18.57 -27.20 -29.34
CA VAL A 67 18.24 -25.78 -29.44
C VAL A 67 16.77 -25.61 -29.11
N ASP A 68 16.48 -24.93 -28.01
CA ASP A 68 15.12 -24.63 -27.59
C ASP A 68 14.57 -23.42 -28.37
N VAL A 69 13.42 -23.59 -29.02
CA VAL A 69 12.75 -22.53 -29.78
C VAL A 69 11.43 -22.17 -29.11
N GLY A 70 11.32 -20.91 -28.70
CA GLY A 70 10.15 -20.36 -28.03
C GLY A 70 9.03 -20.04 -29.01
N MET A 71 7.79 -20.37 -28.64
CA MET A 71 6.59 -20.08 -29.44
C MET A 71 5.74 -18.96 -28.81
N PRO A 72 5.06 -18.11 -29.63
CA PRO A 72 4.24 -17.00 -29.12
C PRO A 72 3.12 -17.43 -28.15
N ASN A 73 2.58 -18.64 -28.33
CA ASN A 73 1.56 -19.25 -27.47
C ASN A 73 1.59 -20.79 -27.59
N SER A 74 0.65 -21.49 -26.94
CA SER A 74 0.55 -22.96 -26.99
C SER A 74 -0.26 -23.50 -28.19
N ASN A 75 -0.82 -22.64 -29.04
CA ASN A 75 -1.71 -22.99 -30.16
C ASN A 75 -0.95 -23.16 -31.48
N TYR A 76 0.20 -23.83 -31.45
CA TYR A 76 1.01 -24.17 -32.62
C TYR A 76 0.90 -25.68 -32.92
N ASP A 77 0.92 -26.02 -34.21
CA ASP A 77 0.80 -27.41 -34.65
C ASP A 77 2.19 -28.04 -34.84
N MET A 78 2.58 -28.90 -33.89
CA MET A 78 3.85 -29.65 -33.94
C MET A 78 4.02 -30.50 -35.22
N SER A 79 2.92 -30.91 -35.89
CA SER A 79 3.00 -31.67 -37.13
C SER A 79 3.49 -30.83 -38.32
N THR A 80 3.45 -29.50 -38.20
CA THR A 80 3.93 -28.55 -39.22
C THR A 80 5.35 -28.06 -38.96
N VAL A 81 5.97 -28.50 -37.87
CA VAL A 81 7.31 -28.07 -37.47
C VAL A 81 8.37 -28.92 -38.17
N THR A 82 9.31 -28.27 -38.84
CA THR A 82 10.49 -28.91 -39.44
C THR A 82 11.75 -28.16 -39.06
N ALA A 83 12.86 -28.87 -38.87
CA ALA A 83 14.15 -28.27 -38.59
C ALA A 83 15.28 -28.98 -39.34
N ASP A 84 16.32 -28.22 -39.67
CA ASP A 84 17.57 -28.75 -40.22
C ASP A 84 18.79 -28.07 -39.59
N VAL A 85 19.91 -28.80 -39.59
CA VAL A 85 21.21 -28.29 -39.17
C VAL A 85 22.16 -28.43 -40.35
N ASN A 86 22.68 -27.30 -40.84
CA ASN A 86 23.54 -27.23 -42.03
C ASN A 86 22.91 -27.91 -43.26
N GLY A 87 21.59 -27.86 -43.41
CA GLY A 87 20.85 -28.52 -44.50
C GLY A 87 20.47 -29.97 -44.25
N ASN A 88 20.90 -30.58 -43.14
CA ASN A 88 20.54 -31.95 -42.77
C ASN A 88 19.31 -31.95 -41.85
N PRO A 89 18.20 -32.61 -42.23
CA PRO A 89 17.00 -32.67 -41.39
C PRO A 89 17.27 -33.28 -40.01
N VAL A 90 16.67 -32.70 -38.98
CA VAL A 90 16.73 -33.18 -37.59
C VAL A 90 15.34 -33.28 -36.98
N SER A 91 15.22 -33.99 -35.86
CA SER A 91 13.94 -34.16 -35.16
C SER A 91 13.62 -32.97 -34.27
N VAL A 92 12.34 -32.79 -33.95
CA VAL A 92 11.86 -31.80 -32.97
C VAL A 92 11.06 -32.49 -31.88
N SER A 93 11.14 -31.98 -30.66
CA SER A 93 10.55 -32.61 -29.48
C SER A 93 10.02 -31.58 -28.50
N GLN A 94 8.74 -31.71 -28.13
CA GLN A 94 8.14 -30.85 -27.11
C GLN A 94 8.50 -31.31 -25.69
N SER A 95 8.78 -32.60 -25.48
CA SER A 95 9.15 -33.13 -24.16
C SER A 95 10.59 -32.79 -23.76
N ASP A 96 11.45 -32.56 -24.75
CA ASP A 96 12.85 -32.19 -24.51
C ASP A 96 13.04 -30.67 -24.38
N TYR A 97 11.98 -29.88 -24.60
CA TYR A 97 12.02 -28.42 -24.39
C TYR A 97 12.28 -28.11 -22.92
N GLN A 98 13.39 -27.41 -22.65
CA GLN A 98 13.78 -27.00 -21.31
C GLN A 98 13.69 -25.48 -21.10
N GLY A 99 13.17 -24.76 -22.10
CA GLY A 99 12.90 -23.34 -22.02
C GLY A 99 11.71 -23.01 -21.11
N SER A 100 11.50 -21.72 -20.90
CA SER A 100 10.32 -21.21 -20.17
C SER A 100 9.14 -21.03 -21.12
N GLY A 101 7.90 -21.23 -20.65
CA GLY A 101 6.70 -20.97 -21.46
C GLY A 101 6.39 -22.04 -22.52
N SER A 102 5.98 -21.60 -23.70
CA SER A 102 5.60 -22.47 -24.83
C SER A 102 6.76 -22.61 -25.81
N GLY A 103 7.01 -23.81 -26.33
CA GLY A 103 8.12 -24.06 -27.25
C GLY A 103 8.40 -25.54 -27.49
N PHE A 104 9.42 -25.80 -28.29
CA PHE A 104 9.93 -27.15 -28.58
C PHE A 104 11.45 -27.12 -28.70
N ALA A 105 12.09 -28.27 -28.50
CA ALA A 105 13.52 -28.44 -28.73
C ALA A 105 13.77 -28.99 -30.14
N VAL A 106 14.78 -28.45 -30.82
CA VAL A 106 15.42 -29.07 -31.99
C VAL A 106 16.44 -30.07 -31.48
N VAL A 107 16.26 -31.35 -31.80
CA VAL A 107 17.09 -32.47 -31.33
C VAL A 107 18.18 -32.74 -32.36
N MET A 108 19.37 -32.19 -32.14
CA MET A 108 20.44 -32.16 -33.16
C MET A 108 21.07 -33.54 -33.38
N GLY A 109 21.14 -34.38 -32.34
CA GLY A 109 21.67 -35.74 -32.43
C GLY A 109 23.09 -35.76 -33.02
N SER A 110 23.28 -36.48 -34.12
CA SER A 110 24.58 -36.52 -34.82
C SER A 110 25.03 -35.20 -35.45
N GLN A 111 24.15 -34.19 -35.51
CA GLN A 111 24.43 -32.86 -36.04
C GLN A 111 24.76 -31.83 -34.95
N ALA A 112 25.07 -32.29 -33.73
CA ALA A 112 25.46 -31.39 -32.64
C ALA A 112 26.65 -30.50 -33.04
N ILE A 113 26.66 -29.25 -32.57
CA ILE A 113 27.73 -28.30 -32.84
C ILE A 113 28.79 -28.42 -31.75
N ASP A 114 29.90 -29.08 -32.07
CA ASP A 114 31.02 -29.29 -31.15
C ASP A 114 31.66 -27.98 -30.66
N ALA A 115 32.39 -28.05 -29.56
CA ALA A 115 33.09 -26.90 -28.99
C ALA A 115 34.06 -26.26 -30.00
N GLY A 116 33.97 -24.95 -30.19
CA GLY A 116 34.76 -24.20 -31.17
C GLY A 116 34.27 -24.30 -32.62
N ALA A 117 33.21 -25.07 -32.90
CA ALA A 117 32.60 -25.16 -34.21
C ALA A 117 31.43 -24.18 -34.37
N SER A 118 31.02 -23.96 -35.63
CA SER A 118 29.85 -23.17 -35.98
C SER A 118 28.86 -24.01 -36.77
N GLY A 119 27.58 -23.70 -36.65
CA GLY A 119 26.51 -24.39 -37.36
C GLY A 119 25.32 -23.49 -37.59
N THR A 120 24.61 -23.74 -38.69
CA THR A 120 23.36 -23.05 -39.02
C THR A 120 22.19 -23.97 -38.67
N VAL A 121 21.30 -23.50 -37.81
CA VAL A 121 20.05 -24.19 -37.46
C VAL A 121 18.90 -23.44 -38.09
N ARG A 122 18.10 -24.13 -38.92
CA ARG A 122 16.90 -23.56 -39.52
C ARG A 122 15.68 -24.28 -38.98
N VAL A 123 14.63 -23.50 -38.72
CA VAL A 123 13.40 -24.00 -38.12
C VAL A 123 12.24 -23.34 -38.82
N TYR A 124 11.29 -24.16 -39.27
CA TYR A 124 10.04 -23.70 -39.85
C TYR A 124 8.87 -24.20 -39.01
N VAL A 125 7.95 -23.31 -38.68
CA VAL A 125 6.70 -23.59 -37.97
C VAL A 125 5.55 -23.17 -38.87
N GLY A 126 4.81 -24.15 -39.40
CA GLY A 126 3.84 -23.87 -40.46
C GLY A 126 2.51 -23.29 -39.99
N ARG A 127 2.07 -23.54 -38.75
CA ARG A 127 0.76 -23.09 -38.29
C ARG A 127 0.72 -22.75 -36.79
N ILE A 128 0.45 -21.48 -36.50
CA ILE A 128 0.22 -20.92 -35.16
C ILE A 128 -1.08 -20.12 -35.20
N THR A 129 -1.94 -20.26 -34.19
CA THR A 129 -3.25 -19.58 -34.14
C THR A 129 -3.41 -18.75 -32.86
N GLY A 130 -4.39 -17.84 -32.84
CA GLY A 130 -4.62 -16.99 -31.67
C GLY A 130 -3.52 -15.93 -31.44
N VAL A 131 -3.02 -15.37 -32.54
CA VAL A 131 -1.87 -14.45 -32.58
C VAL A 131 -2.25 -13.05 -33.07
N LEU A 132 -3.48 -12.86 -33.56
CA LEU A 132 -4.00 -11.60 -34.05
C LEU A 132 -5.08 -11.06 -33.10
N TYR A 133 -4.99 -9.77 -32.80
CA TYR A 133 -5.89 -9.07 -31.86
C TYR A 133 -6.50 -7.83 -32.53
N PRO A 134 -7.62 -7.30 -32.02
CA PRO A 134 -8.13 -6.02 -32.49
C PRO A 134 -7.10 -4.90 -32.24
N ASP A 135 -6.88 -4.04 -33.23
CA ASP A 135 -6.03 -2.85 -33.04
C ASP A 135 -6.70 -1.87 -32.07
N THR A 136 -5.92 -1.34 -31.13
CA THR A 136 -6.42 -0.45 -30.06
C THR A 136 -6.72 0.97 -30.54
N SER A 137 -6.14 1.38 -31.67
CA SER A 137 -6.27 2.71 -32.25
C SER A 137 -7.32 2.76 -33.38
N ASP A 138 -7.51 1.65 -34.11
CA ASP A 138 -8.47 1.55 -35.21
C ASP A 138 -9.17 0.18 -35.25
N SER A 139 -10.45 0.14 -34.86
CA SER A 139 -11.24 -1.10 -34.81
C SER A 139 -11.43 -1.83 -36.16
N ASN A 140 -11.06 -1.21 -37.29
CA ASN A 140 -11.06 -1.84 -38.61
C ASN A 140 -9.77 -2.61 -38.91
N TYR A 141 -8.78 -2.54 -38.02
CA TYR A 141 -7.48 -3.20 -38.16
C TYR A 141 -7.36 -4.37 -37.21
N ALA A 142 -6.64 -5.40 -37.66
CA ALA A 142 -6.08 -6.44 -36.83
C ALA A 142 -4.61 -6.11 -36.57
N SER A 143 -4.14 -6.45 -35.38
CA SER A 143 -2.79 -6.21 -34.89
C SER A 143 -2.13 -7.54 -34.58
N GLY A 144 -0.93 -7.76 -35.13
CA GLY A 144 -0.04 -8.87 -34.80
C GLY A 144 1.22 -8.34 -34.14
N GLU A 145 1.59 -8.93 -33.01
CA GLU A 145 2.84 -8.66 -32.29
C GLU A 145 3.65 -9.95 -32.20
N PHE A 146 4.96 -9.83 -32.33
CA PHE A 146 5.87 -10.96 -32.34
C PHE A 146 7.23 -10.59 -31.74
N ALA A 147 7.75 -11.47 -30.89
CA ALA A 147 9.10 -11.40 -30.37
C ALA A 147 9.89 -12.64 -30.78
N PRO A 148 11.08 -12.49 -31.38
CA PRO A 148 11.98 -13.60 -31.66
C PRO A 148 12.33 -14.42 -30.40
N THR A 149 12.73 -15.67 -30.61
CA THR A 149 13.25 -16.53 -29.56
C THR A 149 14.50 -15.89 -28.94
N TYR A 150 14.62 -15.95 -27.62
CA TYR A 150 15.81 -15.53 -26.89
C TYR A 150 16.27 -16.66 -25.97
N PHE A 151 17.56 -16.66 -25.64
CA PHE A 151 18.22 -17.68 -24.85
C PHE A 151 18.63 -17.17 -23.46
N GLY A 152 18.97 -18.08 -22.56
CA GLY A 152 19.49 -17.72 -21.23
C GLY A 152 20.76 -16.87 -21.32
N SER A 153 20.79 -15.70 -20.68
CA SER A 153 21.95 -14.78 -20.72
C SER A 153 23.23 -15.38 -20.13
N GLN A 154 23.12 -16.44 -19.32
CA GLN A 154 24.25 -17.22 -18.82
C GLN A 154 24.91 -18.13 -19.87
N TYR A 155 24.23 -18.42 -20.99
CA TYR A 155 24.69 -19.32 -22.06
C TYR A 155 25.16 -18.57 -23.31
N VAL A 156 24.72 -17.32 -23.50
CA VAL A 156 25.02 -16.53 -24.70
C VAL A 156 26.12 -15.49 -24.45
N VAL A 157 27.04 -15.37 -25.41
CA VAL A 157 28.04 -14.30 -25.47
C VAL A 157 28.04 -13.59 -26.81
N GLY A 158 28.59 -12.37 -26.85
CA GLY A 158 28.77 -11.61 -28.08
C GLY A 158 27.53 -10.81 -28.50
N LYS A 159 27.59 -10.30 -29.73
CA LYS A 159 26.51 -9.56 -30.38
C LYS A 159 25.89 -10.43 -31.47
N THR A 160 24.63 -10.16 -31.78
CA THR A 160 23.87 -10.88 -32.80
C THR A 160 23.47 -9.91 -33.90
N ASP A 161 23.76 -10.26 -35.15
CA ASP A 161 23.14 -9.61 -36.31
C ASP A 161 21.72 -10.12 -36.48
N MET A 162 20.76 -9.36 -35.95
CA MET A 162 19.36 -9.74 -35.89
C MET A 162 18.56 -9.02 -36.99
N THR A 163 17.85 -9.80 -37.79
CA THR A 163 16.89 -9.29 -38.78
C THR A 163 15.53 -9.93 -38.57
N VAL A 164 14.50 -9.11 -38.43
CA VAL A 164 13.11 -9.55 -38.31
C VAL A 164 12.33 -8.99 -39.49
N THR A 165 11.68 -9.87 -40.25
CA THR A 165 10.86 -9.52 -41.40
C THR A 165 9.44 -10.01 -41.19
N PHE A 166 8.47 -9.10 -41.27
CA PHE A 166 7.06 -9.45 -41.31
C PHE A 166 6.59 -9.50 -42.75
N HIS A 167 5.93 -10.59 -43.12
CA HIS A 167 5.20 -10.78 -44.37
C HIS A 167 3.71 -10.66 -44.06
N LEU A 168 3.12 -9.52 -44.46
CA LEU A 168 1.73 -9.20 -44.17
C LEU A 168 0.76 -10.09 -44.97
N PRO A 169 -0.54 -10.13 -44.61
CA PRO A 169 -1.50 -10.99 -45.30
C PRO A 169 -1.55 -10.76 -46.82
N PRO A 170 -1.77 -11.83 -47.61
CA PRO A 170 -1.91 -11.71 -49.05
C PRO A 170 -2.96 -10.66 -49.46
N GLY A 171 -2.60 -9.79 -50.41
CA GLY A 171 -3.50 -8.79 -50.99
C GLY A 171 -3.58 -7.44 -50.26
N VAL A 172 -2.94 -7.31 -49.09
CA VAL A 172 -2.77 -6.02 -48.41
C VAL A 172 -1.98 -5.07 -49.31
N LYS A 173 -2.45 -3.83 -49.50
CA LYS A 173 -1.75 -2.84 -50.32
C LYS A 173 -0.65 -2.13 -49.51
N PRO A 174 0.45 -1.65 -50.14
CA PRO A 174 1.57 -1.04 -49.41
C PRO A 174 1.21 0.14 -48.50
N GLU A 175 0.13 0.87 -48.79
CA GLU A 175 -0.29 2.08 -48.10
C GLU A 175 -1.28 1.82 -46.94
N GLU A 176 -1.83 0.62 -46.87
CA GLU A 176 -2.85 0.23 -45.90
C GLU A 176 -2.28 -0.15 -44.52
N PRO A 177 -1.18 -0.92 -44.39
CA PRO A 177 -0.68 -1.38 -43.11
C PRO A 177 0.10 -0.31 -42.35
N ARG A 178 0.26 -0.54 -41.05
CA ARG A 178 0.97 0.34 -40.12
C ARG A 178 1.93 -0.49 -39.29
N TRP A 179 3.15 -0.04 -39.08
CA TRP A 179 4.06 -0.65 -38.12
C TRP A 179 3.94 0.00 -36.75
N HIS A 180 4.26 -0.77 -35.71
CA HIS A 180 4.34 -0.28 -34.34
C HIS A 180 5.72 0.30 -34.05
N THR A 181 5.84 0.99 -32.92
CA THR A 181 7.14 1.47 -32.43
C THR A 181 8.04 0.27 -32.10
N PRO A 182 9.18 0.09 -32.79
CA PRO A 182 10.05 -1.06 -32.56
C PRO A 182 10.91 -0.90 -31.30
N PRO A 183 11.57 -1.97 -30.84
CA PRO A 183 12.42 -1.94 -29.65
C PRO A 183 13.63 -1.03 -29.81
N ALA A 184 14.17 -0.57 -28.67
CA ALA A 184 15.38 0.26 -28.65
C ALA A 184 16.56 -0.45 -29.35
N GLY A 185 17.25 0.30 -30.21
CA GLY A 185 18.39 -0.21 -31.00
C GLY A 185 18.02 -0.62 -32.43
N PHE A 186 16.72 -0.79 -32.74
CA PHE A 186 16.25 -1.00 -34.11
C PHE A 186 15.83 0.34 -34.77
N PRO A 187 15.86 0.43 -36.11
CA PRO A 187 15.36 1.60 -36.84
C PRO A 187 13.89 1.88 -36.51
N SER A 188 13.52 3.15 -36.32
CA SER A 188 12.14 3.55 -36.00
C SER A 188 11.13 3.25 -37.11
N GLU A 189 11.60 3.18 -38.35
CA GLU A 189 10.83 2.80 -39.53
C GLU A 189 11.44 1.53 -40.13
N PRO A 190 10.64 0.48 -40.41
CA PRO A 190 11.12 -0.69 -41.12
C PRO A 190 11.48 -0.35 -42.56
N GLN A 191 12.38 -1.13 -43.13
CA GLN A 191 12.50 -1.21 -44.59
C GLN A 191 11.24 -1.89 -45.14
N THR A 192 10.57 -1.24 -46.09
CA THR A 192 9.36 -1.77 -46.70
C THR A 192 9.65 -2.36 -48.09
N GLY A 193 8.96 -3.43 -48.45
CA GLY A 193 9.15 -4.11 -49.73
C GLY A 193 7.99 -5.01 -50.11
N LEU A 194 8.20 -5.79 -51.17
CA LEU A 194 7.32 -6.88 -51.58
C LEU A 194 8.13 -8.18 -51.60
N ASP A 195 7.57 -9.25 -51.04
CA ASP A 195 8.17 -10.58 -51.15
C ASP A 195 7.92 -11.23 -52.51
N ALA A 196 8.45 -12.45 -52.71
CA ALA A 196 8.30 -13.20 -53.96
C ALA A 196 6.84 -13.51 -54.33
N ASN A 197 5.91 -13.47 -53.36
CA ASN A 197 4.49 -13.69 -53.54
C ASN A 197 3.69 -12.38 -53.64
N GLY A 198 4.38 -11.23 -53.67
CA GLY A 198 3.77 -9.91 -53.72
C GLY A 198 3.14 -9.45 -52.40
N ARG A 199 3.50 -10.05 -51.25
CA ARG A 199 3.07 -9.59 -49.94
C ARG A 199 3.91 -8.40 -49.51
N VAL A 200 3.29 -7.42 -48.84
CA VAL A 200 4.00 -6.31 -48.22
C VAL A 200 4.90 -6.82 -47.10
N THR A 201 6.16 -6.39 -47.09
CA THR A 201 7.13 -6.74 -46.05
C THR A 201 7.55 -5.54 -45.22
N TYR A 202 7.75 -5.77 -43.92
CA TYR A 202 8.39 -4.84 -42.98
C TYR A 202 9.63 -5.51 -42.37
N THR A 203 10.81 -4.95 -42.62
CA THR A 203 12.08 -5.50 -42.16
C THR A 203 12.80 -4.54 -41.21
N TRP A 204 13.16 -5.03 -40.02
CA TRP A 204 14.04 -4.36 -39.07
C TRP A 204 15.36 -5.12 -38.96
N ASN A 205 16.49 -4.41 -38.98
CA ASN A 205 17.80 -4.99 -38.78
C ASN A 205 18.56 -4.24 -37.68
N ASN A 206 19.26 -4.98 -36.82
CA ASN A 206 20.20 -4.44 -35.84
C ASN A 206 21.42 -5.38 -35.72
N THR A 207 22.56 -4.89 -36.22
CA THR A 207 23.86 -5.62 -36.17
C THR A 207 24.50 -5.65 -34.78
N ASN A 208 23.91 -4.98 -33.79
CA ASN A 208 24.40 -4.89 -32.42
C ASN A 208 23.38 -5.40 -31.39
N ALA A 209 22.39 -6.19 -31.82
CA ALA A 209 21.45 -6.84 -30.92
C ALA A 209 22.16 -7.92 -30.07
N ASN A 210 21.40 -8.59 -29.20
CA ASN A 210 21.85 -9.76 -28.47
C ASN A 210 20.76 -10.83 -28.49
N ALA A 211 21.13 -12.11 -28.40
CA ALA A 211 20.17 -13.21 -28.42
C ALA A 211 19.63 -13.60 -27.03
N TYR A 212 19.74 -12.75 -26.00
CA TYR A 212 19.23 -13.03 -24.65
C TYR A 212 18.13 -12.07 -24.19
N SER A 213 17.83 -11.03 -24.98
CA SER A 213 16.79 -10.04 -24.69
C SER A 213 15.56 -10.30 -25.56
N SER A 214 14.37 -10.10 -24.99
CA SER A 214 13.13 -10.14 -25.76
C SER A 214 12.93 -8.81 -26.51
N TYR A 215 12.75 -8.88 -27.84
CA TYR A 215 12.52 -7.73 -28.72
C TYR A 215 11.14 -7.86 -29.37
N ASN A 216 10.18 -7.03 -28.98
CA ASN A 216 8.81 -7.11 -29.50
C ASN A 216 8.60 -6.18 -30.71
N PHE A 217 8.15 -6.74 -31.83
CA PHE A 217 7.81 -6.05 -33.06
C PHE A 217 6.32 -6.18 -33.33
N GLY A 218 5.70 -5.16 -33.95
CA GLY A 218 4.27 -5.18 -34.19
C GLY A 218 3.90 -4.53 -35.51
N ALA A 219 2.82 -5.01 -36.11
CA ALA A 219 2.19 -4.40 -37.27
C ALA A 219 0.69 -4.59 -37.24
N SER A 220 -0.02 -3.61 -37.78
CA SER A 220 -1.46 -3.61 -37.95
C SER A 220 -1.81 -3.54 -39.43
N PHE A 221 -2.83 -4.30 -39.83
CA PHE A 221 -3.34 -4.32 -41.21
C PHE A 221 -4.88 -4.43 -41.22
N PRO A 222 -5.56 -4.04 -42.31
CA PRO A 222 -7.02 -4.07 -42.34
C PRO A 222 -7.55 -5.49 -42.09
N LYS A 223 -8.48 -5.62 -41.14
CA LYS A 223 -9.00 -6.94 -40.75
C LYS A 223 -9.79 -7.64 -41.85
N SER A 224 -10.19 -6.92 -42.91
CA SER A 224 -10.88 -7.49 -44.09
C SER A 224 -10.05 -8.53 -44.86
N TYR A 225 -8.74 -8.59 -44.65
CA TYR A 225 -7.84 -9.54 -45.28
C TYR A 225 -7.75 -10.89 -44.56
N ILE A 226 -8.40 -11.03 -43.40
CA ILE A 226 -8.41 -12.24 -42.59
C ILE A 226 -9.84 -12.55 -42.10
N PRO A 227 -10.14 -13.78 -41.67
CA PRO A 227 -11.44 -14.12 -41.09
C PRO A 227 -11.62 -13.47 -39.71
N ASP A 228 -12.81 -12.93 -39.43
CA ASP A 228 -13.14 -12.36 -38.12
C ASP A 228 -12.95 -13.36 -36.97
N SER A 229 -13.15 -14.66 -37.23
CA SER A 229 -12.97 -15.74 -36.25
C SER A 229 -11.51 -15.97 -35.82
N ALA A 230 -10.54 -15.46 -36.59
CA ALA A 230 -9.13 -15.59 -36.28
C ALA A 230 -8.62 -14.48 -35.32
N ILE A 231 -9.42 -13.42 -35.14
CA ILE A 231 -9.08 -12.29 -34.27
C ILE A 231 -9.49 -12.63 -32.85
N VAL A 232 -8.51 -12.73 -31.96
CA VAL A 232 -8.70 -13.02 -30.55
C VAL A 232 -9.42 -11.85 -29.90
N GLN A 233 -10.71 -12.03 -29.64
CA GLN A 233 -11.46 -11.07 -28.84
C GLN A 233 -11.19 -11.35 -27.37
N THR A 234 -10.36 -10.51 -26.76
CA THR A 234 -10.19 -10.53 -25.31
C THR A 234 -11.49 -10.07 -24.67
N ASN A 235 -12.30 -11.02 -24.19
CA ASN A 235 -13.38 -10.68 -23.28
C ASN A 235 -12.75 -10.02 -22.07
N SER A 236 -13.18 -8.81 -21.73
CA SER A 236 -12.68 -8.04 -20.59
C SER A 236 -12.74 -8.81 -19.27
N LEU A 237 -13.60 -9.84 -19.18
CA LEU A 237 -13.66 -10.79 -18.08
C LEU A 237 -12.44 -11.74 -17.99
N GLU A 238 -11.84 -12.18 -19.10
CA GLU A 238 -10.65 -13.05 -19.08
C GLU A 238 -9.39 -12.27 -18.69
N VAL A 239 -9.28 -11.00 -19.09
CA VAL A 239 -8.19 -10.12 -18.64
C VAL A 239 -8.29 -9.86 -17.13
N ILE A 240 -9.50 -9.68 -16.60
CA ILE A 240 -9.75 -9.56 -15.16
C ILE A 240 -9.44 -10.88 -14.44
N PHE A 241 -9.84 -12.02 -15.01
CA PHE A 241 -9.57 -13.34 -14.42
C PHE A 241 -8.07 -13.69 -14.45
N GLY A 242 -7.36 -13.33 -15.53
CA GLY A 242 -5.91 -13.43 -15.67
C GLY A 242 -5.15 -12.48 -14.73
N LEU A 243 -5.65 -11.26 -14.50
CA LEU A 243 -5.12 -10.35 -13.48
C LEU A 243 -5.32 -10.90 -12.06
N ILE A 244 -6.48 -11.50 -11.78
CA ILE A 244 -6.77 -12.13 -10.48
C ILE A 244 -5.86 -13.35 -10.28
N LEU A 245 -5.73 -14.24 -11.27
CA LEU A 245 -4.83 -15.39 -11.19
C LEU A 245 -3.35 -15.00 -11.15
N GLY A 246 -2.95 -13.96 -11.88
CA GLY A 246 -1.62 -13.37 -11.83
C GLY A 246 -1.31 -12.73 -10.47
N LEU A 247 -2.28 -12.07 -9.84
CA LEU A 247 -2.19 -11.60 -8.46
C LEU A 247 -2.08 -12.76 -7.47
N PHE A 248 -2.84 -13.85 -7.66
CA PHE A 248 -2.74 -15.06 -6.83
C PHE A 248 -1.38 -15.74 -6.97
N SER A 249 -0.82 -15.86 -8.18
CA SER A 249 0.52 -16.39 -8.43
C SER A 249 1.64 -15.46 -7.95
N PHE A 250 1.47 -14.14 -8.04
CA PHE A 250 2.39 -13.16 -7.46
C PHE A 250 2.42 -13.24 -5.93
N VAL A 251 1.26 -13.41 -5.28
CA VAL A 251 1.13 -13.61 -3.82
C VAL A 251 1.68 -14.98 -3.39
N ALA A 252 1.52 -16.02 -4.21
CA ALA A 252 2.07 -17.35 -3.94
C ALA A 252 3.59 -17.45 -4.19
N GLY A 253 4.13 -16.75 -5.19
CA GLY A 253 5.56 -16.74 -5.54
C GLY A 253 6.42 -15.81 -4.67
N SER A 254 5.81 -14.76 -4.09
CA SER A 254 6.49 -13.85 -3.16
C SER A 254 6.42 -14.29 -1.70
N LEU A 255 5.88 -15.48 -1.43
CA LEU A 255 5.69 -16.02 -0.09
C LEU A 255 6.96 -16.01 0.78
N PRO A 256 8.20 -16.26 0.29
CA PRO A 256 9.40 -16.16 1.13
C PRO A 256 9.75 -14.71 1.54
N CYS A 257 9.54 -13.73 0.67
CA CYS A 257 9.86 -12.32 0.92
C CYS A 257 8.73 -11.60 1.67
N LEU A 258 7.46 -11.95 1.40
CA LEU A 258 6.31 -11.47 2.14
C LEU A 258 6.24 -12.08 3.55
N ILE A 259 6.66 -13.32 3.76
CA ILE A 259 6.82 -13.88 5.12
C ILE A 259 7.94 -13.14 5.86
N PHE A 260 9.06 -12.81 5.22
CA PHE A 260 10.13 -12.02 5.84
C PHE A 260 9.67 -10.59 6.18
N ALA A 261 8.98 -9.90 5.26
CA ALA A 261 8.44 -8.57 5.50
C ALA A 261 7.29 -8.58 6.51
N ALA A 262 6.41 -9.59 6.50
CA ALA A 262 5.34 -9.74 7.48
C ALA A 262 5.87 -10.13 8.86
N LEU A 263 6.95 -10.91 8.97
CA LEU A 263 7.59 -11.22 10.26
C LEU A 263 8.36 -10.02 10.83
N PHE A 264 9.11 -9.30 10.00
CA PHE A 264 9.99 -8.21 10.47
C PHE A 264 9.36 -6.82 10.47
N PHE A 265 8.37 -6.57 9.62
CA PHE A 265 7.60 -5.32 9.62
C PHE A 265 6.16 -5.57 10.07
N GLY A 266 5.50 -6.61 9.57
CA GLY A 266 4.10 -6.92 9.90
C GLY A 266 3.86 -7.22 11.38
N ILE A 267 4.62 -8.12 12.02
CA ILE A 267 4.46 -8.43 13.46
C ILE A 267 4.78 -7.23 14.35
N PRO A 268 5.86 -6.44 14.15
CA PRO A 268 6.06 -5.24 14.94
C PRO A 268 5.03 -4.15 14.62
N ILE A 269 4.56 -3.97 13.38
CA ILE A 269 3.48 -3.03 13.05
C ILE A 269 2.16 -3.47 13.69
N LEU A 270 1.78 -4.75 13.60
CA LEU A 270 0.61 -5.29 14.29
C LEU A 270 0.79 -5.21 15.80
N GLY A 271 1.99 -5.42 16.33
CA GLY A 271 2.33 -5.23 17.73
C GLY A 271 2.20 -3.77 18.18
N VAL A 272 2.58 -2.81 17.32
CA VAL A 272 2.40 -1.37 17.54
C VAL A 272 0.93 -0.98 17.46
N ILE A 273 0.19 -1.43 16.44
CA ILE A 273 -1.24 -1.16 16.25
C ILE A 273 -2.05 -1.79 17.39
N GLN A 274 -1.77 -3.04 17.74
CA GLN A 274 -2.43 -3.75 18.83
C GLN A 274 -2.03 -3.15 20.18
N GLY A 275 -0.77 -2.73 20.35
CA GLY A 275 -0.33 -1.96 21.51
C GLY A 275 -1.06 -0.63 21.65
N GLN A 276 -1.26 0.10 20.55
CA GLN A 276 -2.05 1.33 20.52
C GLN A 276 -3.53 1.06 20.84
N ARG A 277 -4.13 0.01 20.28
CA ARG A 277 -5.52 -0.39 20.61
C ARG A 277 -5.67 -0.78 22.08
N ARG A 278 -4.69 -1.49 22.67
CA ARG A 278 -4.72 -1.83 24.10
C ARG A 278 -4.58 -0.61 25.00
N LYS A 279 -3.82 0.40 24.58
CA LYS A 279 -3.71 1.67 25.31
C LYS A 279 -5.04 2.40 25.44
N LEU A 280 -6.07 2.11 24.65
CA LEU A 280 -7.42 2.69 24.79
C LEU A 280 -8.36 1.80 25.64
N GLN A 281 -8.01 0.53 25.85
CA GLN A 281 -8.84 -0.42 26.60
C GLN A 281 -8.58 -0.32 28.09
N TYR A 282 -9.17 0.67 28.75
CA TYR A 282 -9.00 0.91 30.20
C TYR A 282 -9.91 0.06 31.08
N ILE A 283 -11.06 -0.37 30.55
CA ILE A 283 -12.04 -1.18 31.27
C ILE A 283 -11.86 -2.63 30.85
N PRO A 284 -11.59 -3.57 31.77
CA PRO A 284 -11.38 -4.97 31.41
C PRO A 284 -12.67 -5.57 30.80
N PRO A 285 -12.56 -6.38 29.74
CA PRO A 285 -13.71 -7.10 29.18
C PRO A 285 -14.18 -8.12 30.22
N ARG A 286 -15.28 -7.81 30.91
CA ARG A 286 -15.93 -8.78 31.80
C ARG A 286 -17.10 -9.39 31.03
N ILE A 287 -17.11 -10.72 30.95
CA ILE A 287 -18.29 -11.50 30.55
C ILE A 287 -19.26 -11.38 31.73
N GLY A 288 -20.00 -10.27 31.75
CA GLY A 288 -21.08 -10.04 32.70
C GLY A 288 -22.39 -10.46 32.07
N ILE A 289 -23.28 -11.02 32.87
CA ILE A 289 -24.69 -11.20 32.52
C ILE A 289 -25.19 -9.82 32.04
N GLU A 290 -25.64 -9.72 30.79
CA GLU A 290 -26.09 -8.47 30.21
C GLU A 290 -27.14 -7.83 31.12
N GLY A 291 -26.73 -6.75 31.79
CA GLY A 291 -27.64 -5.97 32.64
C GLY A 291 -28.75 -5.38 31.78
N HIS A 292 -29.98 -5.44 32.25
CA HIS A 292 -31.13 -4.93 31.50
C HIS A 292 -31.15 -3.38 31.56
N GLY A 293 -30.66 -2.72 30.50
CA GLY A 293 -30.86 -1.30 30.24
C GLY A 293 -29.62 -0.38 30.36
N ILE A 294 -29.88 0.91 30.12
CA ILE A 294 -28.88 1.99 30.03
C ILE A 294 -28.54 2.64 31.38
N LYS A 295 -27.26 2.93 31.64
CA LYS A 295 -26.84 3.73 32.80
C LYS A 295 -27.01 5.22 32.51
N ARG A 296 -28.05 5.84 33.06
CA ARG A 296 -28.25 7.31 33.03
C ARG A 296 -27.46 8.03 34.13
N GLY A 297 -27.13 9.30 33.88
CA GLY A 297 -26.49 10.20 34.85
C GLY A 297 -24.96 10.11 34.93
N LEU A 298 -24.29 9.60 33.89
CA LEU A 298 -22.86 9.80 33.73
C LEU A 298 -22.61 11.22 33.23
N THR A 299 -21.53 11.84 33.72
CA THR A 299 -21.06 13.12 33.17
C THR A 299 -20.47 12.92 31.77
N ALA A 300 -20.23 14.00 31.02
CA ALA A 300 -19.58 13.91 29.72
C ALA A 300 -18.16 13.30 29.83
N VAL A 301 -17.43 13.63 30.90
CA VAL A 301 -16.11 13.08 31.22
C VAL A 301 -16.18 11.58 31.53
N GLU A 302 -17.16 11.15 32.33
CA GLU A 302 -17.38 9.73 32.64
C GLU A 302 -17.80 8.94 31.39
N SER A 303 -18.59 9.55 30.51
CA SER A 303 -18.99 8.99 29.23
C SER A 303 -17.80 8.87 28.28
N ALA A 304 -16.87 9.84 28.29
CA ALA A 304 -15.63 9.78 27.53
C ALA A 304 -14.77 8.58 27.95
N MET A 305 -14.69 8.32 29.26
CA MET A 305 -14.01 7.12 29.78
C MET A 305 -14.71 5.83 29.36
N LEU A 306 -16.05 5.78 29.42
CA LEU A 306 -16.81 4.61 28.99
C LEU A 306 -16.63 4.30 27.50
N MET A 307 -16.54 5.34 26.68
CA MET A 307 -16.33 5.30 25.22
C MET A 307 -14.86 5.11 24.81
N GLU A 308 -13.96 4.90 25.77
CA GLU A 308 -12.52 4.66 25.53
C GLU A 308 -11.85 5.79 24.73
N GLN A 309 -12.21 7.04 25.02
CA GLN A 309 -11.56 8.21 24.44
C GLN A 309 -10.10 8.34 24.96
N PRO A 310 -9.19 8.94 24.17
CA PRO A 310 -7.82 9.22 24.62
C PRO A 310 -7.77 9.99 25.95
N LEU A 311 -6.90 9.57 26.90
CA LEU A 311 -6.86 10.17 28.25
C LEU A 311 -6.50 11.66 28.26
N ASP A 312 -5.71 12.11 27.29
CA ASP A 312 -5.37 13.53 27.11
C ASP A 312 -6.57 14.38 26.75
N LYS A 313 -7.46 13.85 25.90
CA LYS A 313 -8.75 14.45 25.62
C LYS A 313 -9.64 14.52 26.87
N VAL A 314 -9.71 13.43 27.63
CA VAL A 314 -10.49 13.40 28.88
C VAL A 314 -9.96 14.42 29.89
N MET A 315 -8.64 14.53 30.06
CA MET A 315 -8.06 15.56 30.94
C MET A 315 -8.33 16.99 30.44
N THR A 316 -8.37 17.21 29.12
CA THR A 316 -8.74 18.52 28.57
C THR A 316 -10.22 18.83 28.84
N MET A 317 -11.10 17.85 28.75
CA MET A 317 -12.50 18.01 29.14
C MET A 317 -12.64 18.38 30.63
N ILE A 318 -11.83 17.77 31.50
CA ILE A 318 -11.79 18.13 32.94
C ILE A 318 -11.31 19.58 33.11
N LEU A 319 -10.24 19.99 32.42
CA LEU A 319 -9.74 21.37 32.46
C LEU A 319 -10.82 22.37 32.06
N PHE A 320 -11.54 22.11 30.96
CA PHE A 320 -12.58 23.04 30.50
C PHE A 320 -13.77 23.04 31.45
N GLY A 321 -14.14 21.90 32.02
CA GLY A 321 -15.16 21.80 33.06
C GLY A 321 -14.82 22.66 34.29
N VAL A 322 -13.60 22.58 34.82
CA VAL A 322 -13.20 23.38 36.00
C VAL A 322 -13.13 24.87 35.72
N ILE A 323 -12.72 25.27 34.52
CA ILE A 323 -12.69 26.69 34.12
C ILE A 323 -14.11 27.21 33.90
N LYS A 324 -14.96 26.45 33.21
CA LYS A 324 -16.38 26.80 32.99
C LYS A 324 -17.14 26.96 34.30
N LYS A 325 -16.83 26.14 35.31
CA LYS A 325 -17.37 26.24 36.67
C LYS A 325 -16.76 27.37 37.51
N GLY A 326 -15.76 28.10 37.00
CA GLY A 326 -15.07 29.17 37.72
C GLY A 326 -14.11 28.70 38.82
N ALA A 327 -13.81 27.40 38.87
CA ALA A 327 -12.95 26.80 39.88
C ALA A 327 -11.44 26.96 39.57
N ALA A 328 -11.10 27.32 38.33
CA ALA A 328 -9.72 27.51 37.90
C ALA A 328 -9.60 28.60 36.82
N SER A 329 -8.42 29.23 36.77
CA SER A 329 -8.00 30.11 35.68
C SER A 329 -6.59 29.74 35.21
N VAL A 330 -6.34 29.84 33.90
CA VAL A 330 -5.02 29.63 33.31
C VAL A 330 -4.23 30.92 33.44
N VAL A 331 -3.09 30.86 34.12
CA VAL A 331 -2.18 32.01 34.34
C VAL A 331 -1.14 32.10 33.24
N SER A 332 -0.62 30.95 32.80
CA SER A 332 0.33 30.85 31.69
C SER A 332 0.02 29.61 30.86
N ARG A 333 0.20 29.70 29.54
CA ARG A 333 0.06 28.58 28.59
C ARG A 333 1.35 27.79 28.40
N ASP A 334 2.52 28.43 28.58
CA ASP A 334 3.82 27.77 28.45
C ASP A 334 4.79 28.23 29.56
N PRO A 335 5.09 27.40 30.57
CA PRO A 335 4.43 26.13 30.90
C PRO A 335 2.99 26.36 31.40
N LEU A 336 2.09 25.38 31.21
CA LEU A 336 0.72 25.50 31.69
C LEU A 336 0.69 25.65 33.22
N LYS A 337 0.21 26.81 33.67
CA LYS A 337 -0.04 27.12 35.08
C LYS A 337 -1.52 27.37 35.28
N VAL A 338 -2.14 26.58 36.13
CA VAL A 338 -3.55 26.69 36.50
C VAL A 338 -3.61 27.19 37.94
N GLN A 339 -4.30 28.30 38.17
CA GLN A 339 -4.58 28.83 39.49
C GLN A 339 -5.99 28.42 39.89
N ALA A 340 -6.10 27.64 40.96
CA ALA A 340 -7.38 27.30 41.55
C ALA A 340 -7.99 28.52 42.25
N THR A 341 -9.29 28.70 42.12
CA THR A 341 -10.05 29.72 42.84
C THR A 341 -10.30 29.24 44.27
N GLU A 342 -9.99 30.06 45.29
CA GLU A 342 -10.28 29.76 46.69
C GLU A 342 -11.26 30.79 47.27
N PRO A 343 -12.39 30.37 47.87
CA PRO A 343 -12.85 28.98 48.06
C PRO A 343 -13.34 28.31 46.75
N PRO A 344 -13.27 26.97 46.65
CA PRO A 344 -13.78 26.26 45.48
C PRO A 344 -15.31 26.43 45.36
N PRO A 345 -15.85 26.61 44.14
CA PRO A 345 -17.29 26.69 43.92
C PRO A 345 -17.99 25.36 44.22
N ASP A 346 -19.26 25.42 44.64
CA ASP A 346 -20.08 24.22 44.87
C ASP A 346 -20.32 23.45 43.56
N GLY A 347 -20.42 22.11 43.64
CA GLY A 347 -20.74 21.26 42.49
C GLY A 347 -19.55 20.74 41.66
N LEU A 348 -18.34 20.80 42.20
CA LEU A 348 -17.18 20.10 41.67
C LEU A 348 -17.29 18.58 41.89
N HIS A 349 -16.94 17.80 40.87
CA HIS A 349 -16.83 16.35 40.97
C HIS A 349 -15.49 15.94 41.61
N ASP A 350 -15.42 14.74 42.17
CA ASP A 350 -14.19 14.22 42.82
C ASP A 350 -12.96 14.29 41.90
N TYR A 351 -13.13 13.95 40.61
CA TYR A 351 -12.05 14.01 39.63
C TYR A 351 -11.63 15.45 39.30
N GLU A 352 -12.52 16.44 39.43
CA GLU A 352 -12.21 17.87 39.26
C GLU A 352 -11.46 18.41 40.46
N MET A 353 -11.82 17.98 41.68
CA MET A 353 -11.08 18.32 42.89
C MET A 353 -9.67 17.72 42.88
N ASP A 354 -9.55 16.43 42.53
CA ASP A 354 -8.26 15.75 42.38
C ASP A 354 -7.39 16.43 41.31
N PHE A 355 -7.98 16.89 40.20
CA PHE A 355 -7.30 17.67 39.18
C PHE A 355 -6.74 18.98 39.74
N LEU A 356 -7.58 19.78 40.42
CA LEU A 356 -7.14 21.05 41.01
C LEU A 356 -6.03 20.84 42.05
N ASN A 357 -6.15 19.81 42.87
CA ASN A 357 -5.13 19.44 43.86
C ASN A 357 -3.80 19.05 43.19
N ALA A 358 -3.82 18.34 42.06
CA ALA A 358 -2.61 18.03 41.32
C ALA A 358 -1.90 19.29 40.80
N PHE A 359 -2.65 20.31 40.40
CA PHE A 359 -2.09 21.58 39.92
C PHE A 359 -1.60 22.52 41.02
N LYS A 360 -1.89 22.25 42.30
CA LYS A 360 -1.24 22.94 43.44
C LYS A 360 0.23 22.53 43.61
N GLU A 361 0.62 21.39 43.06
CA GLU A 361 1.99 20.87 43.16
C GLU A 361 2.87 21.44 42.05
N ASP A 362 3.98 22.08 42.42
CA ASP A 362 4.92 22.69 41.47
C ASP A 362 5.80 21.65 40.76
N ASN A 363 6.08 20.50 41.38
CA ASN A 363 6.92 19.47 40.79
C ASN A 363 6.19 18.72 39.66
N PRO A 364 6.67 18.79 38.40
CA PRO A 364 6.01 18.14 37.27
C PRO A 364 5.85 16.61 37.41
N LYS A 365 6.81 15.93 38.05
CA LYS A 365 6.75 14.47 38.24
C LYS A 365 5.68 14.08 39.27
N THR A 366 5.61 14.82 40.38
CA THR A 366 4.61 14.61 41.43
C THR A 366 3.22 14.92 40.89
N ARG A 367 3.06 16.04 40.18
CA ARG A 367 1.83 16.39 39.47
C ARG A 367 1.39 15.29 38.51
N GLN A 368 2.29 14.77 37.69
CA GLN A 368 1.98 13.67 36.76
C GLN A 368 1.50 12.41 37.49
N SER A 369 2.08 12.08 38.65
CA SER A 369 1.65 10.94 39.47
C SER A 369 0.24 11.14 40.05
N LEU A 370 -0.06 12.33 40.56
CA LEU A 370 -1.40 12.67 41.09
C LEU A 370 -2.46 12.60 39.98
N LEU A 371 -2.14 13.08 38.78
CA LEU A 371 -3.02 12.97 37.62
C LEU A 371 -3.24 11.50 37.19
N GLN A 372 -2.22 10.64 37.28
CA GLN A 372 -2.40 9.20 37.04
C GLN A 372 -3.34 8.57 38.06
N GLU A 373 -3.19 8.92 39.34
CA GLU A 373 -4.05 8.42 40.41
C GLU A 373 -5.51 8.85 40.23
N MET A 374 -5.73 10.12 39.89
CA MET A 374 -7.05 10.66 39.53
C MET A 374 -7.68 9.86 38.39
N MET A 375 -6.95 9.60 37.29
CA MET A 375 -7.49 8.82 36.17
C MET A 375 -7.84 7.38 36.59
N VAL A 376 -7.03 6.74 37.43
CA VAL A 376 -7.32 5.40 37.97
C VAL A 376 -8.59 5.43 38.84
N LYS A 377 -8.76 6.44 39.70
CA LYS A 377 -9.97 6.62 40.51
C LYS A 377 -11.21 6.82 39.63
N LEU A 378 -11.11 7.67 38.60
CA LEU A 378 -12.19 7.91 37.64
C LEU A 378 -12.60 6.62 36.91
N ILE A 379 -11.65 5.85 36.39
CA ILE A 379 -11.92 4.56 35.71
C ILE A 379 -12.64 3.58 36.64
N ARG A 380 -12.19 3.49 37.91
CA ARG A 380 -12.82 2.63 38.92
C ARG A 380 -14.24 3.10 39.22
N SER A 381 -14.45 4.40 39.40
CA SER A 381 -15.78 4.98 39.64
C SER A 381 -16.75 4.68 38.49
N VAL A 382 -16.32 4.87 37.23
CA VAL A 382 -17.13 4.54 36.06
C VAL A 382 -17.41 3.03 35.99
N THR A 383 -16.41 2.19 36.25
CA THR A 383 -16.57 0.73 36.25
C THR A 383 -17.58 0.27 37.31
N GLU A 384 -17.55 0.87 38.50
CA GLU A 384 -18.52 0.62 39.58
C GLU A 384 -19.93 1.09 39.19
N LYS A 385 -20.06 2.30 38.63
CA LYS A 385 -21.35 2.84 38.16
C LYS A 385 -21.97 2.02 37.03
N MET A 386 -21.17 1.31 36.25
CA MET A 386 -21.60 0.46 35.14
C MET A 386 -22.00 -0.97 35.57
N LYS A 387 -21.81 -1.34 36.85
CA LYS A 387 -22.23 -2.66 37.32
C LYS A 387 -23.74 -2.85 37.14
N GLY A 388 -24.12 -3.90 36.43
CA GLY A 388 -25.53 -4.24 36.19
C GLY A 388 -26.19 -3.48 35.04
N PHE A 389 -25.43 -2.74 34.22
CA PHE A 389 -25.95 -2.04 33.04
C PHE A 389 -25.29 -2.53 31.74
N SER A 390 -26.00 -2.42 30.62
CA SER A 390 -25.45 -2.75 29.30
C SER A 390 -24.45 -1.67 28.86
N ARG A 391 -23.18 -2.06 28.69
CA ARG A 391 -22.12 -1.16 28.21
C ARG A 391 -22.45 -0.60 26.83
N LYS A 392 -22.88 -1.47 25.91
CA LYS A 392 -23.18 -1.08 24.53
C LYS A 392 -24.35 -0.11 24.46
N GLU A 393 -25.47 -0.45 25.09
CA GLU A 393 -26.65 0.44 25.09
C GLU A 393 -26.34 1.78 25.78
N THR A 394 -25.53 1.76 26.84
CA THR A 394 -25.12 3.00 27.53
C THR A 394 -24.22 3.88 26.64
N GLN A 395 -23.27 3.28 25.91
CA GLN A 395 -22.45 4.00 24.94
C GLN A 395 -23.30 4.62 23.83
N ASP A 396 -24.27 3.85 23.30
CA ASP A 396 -25.18 4.33 22.25
C ASP A 396 -26.07 5.47 22.76
N TYR A 397 -26.54 5.39 24.01
CA TYR A 397 -27.29 6.46 24.67
C TYR A 397 -26.48 7.76 24.78
N TYR A 398 -25.25 7.74 25.29
CA TYR A 398 -24.43 8.96 25.38
C TYR A 398 -23.96 9.48 24.01
N LYS A 399 -23.78 8.58 23.03
CA LYS A 399 -23.55 8.99 21.65
C LYS A 399 -24.75 9.78 21.10
N SER A 400 -25.98 9.37 21.42
CA SER A 400 -27.18 10.12 21.00
C SER A 400 -27.26 11.52 21.64
N ILE A 401 -26.86 11.66 22.91
CA ILE A 401 -26.80 12.96 23.61
C ILE A 401 -25.77 13.87 22.94
N MET A 402 -24.59 13.33 22.62
CA MET A 402 -23.53 14.04 21.91
C MET A 402 -23.99 14.53 20.53
N GLU A 403 -24.66 13.70 19.74
CA GLU A 403 -25.20 14.12 18.44
C GLU A 403 -26.30 15.18 18.58
N GLN A 404 -27.15 15.05 19.60
CA GLN A 404 -28.18 16.04 19.89
C GLN A 404 -27.56 17.40 20.30
N ALA A 405 -26.50 17.39 21.10
CA ALA A 405 -25.73 18.57 21.46
C ALA A 405 -25.16 19.28 20.22
N TRP A 406 -24.55 18.54 19.30
CA TRP A 406 -24.06 19.10 18.03
C TRP A 406 -25.19 19.63 17.15
N SER A 407 -26.30 18.91 17.03
CA SER A 407 -27.47 19.35 16.28
C SER A 407 -28.01 20.69 16.79
N GLN A 408 -28.01 20.91 18.12
CA GLN A 408 -28.42 22.19 18.70
C GLN A 408 -27.47 23.35 18.37
N VAL A 409 -26.16 23.09 18.28
CA VAL A 409 -25.15 24.09 17.89
C VAL A 409 -25.24 24.39 16.39
N GLU A 410 -25.43 23.36 15.56
CA GLU A 410 -25.50 23.47 14.09
C GLU A 410 -26.79 24.16 13.63
N ALA A 411 -27.92 23.91 14.29
CA ALA A 411 -29.22 24.52 13.97
C ALA A 411 -29.32 26.01 14.35
N ALA A 412 -28.39 26.54 15.15
CA ALA A 412 -28.40 27.93 15.57
C ALA A 412 -28.00 28.86 14.41
N ALA A 413 -28.97 29.61 13.88
CA ALA A 413 -28.79 30.47 12.71
C ALA A 413 -28.00 31.77 13.00
N THR A 414 -28.07 32.30 14.24
CA THR A 414 -27.38 33.54 14.62
C THR A 414 -26.08 33.25 15.40
N PRO A 415 -25.01 34.05 15.21
CA PRO A 415 -23.77 33.94 15.97
C PRO A 415 -23.97 33.93 17.50
N GLU A 416 -24.89 34.74 18.01
CA GLU A 416 -25.20 34.88 19.44
C GLU A 416 -25.79 33.58 20.00
N VAL A 417 -26.81 33.02 19.33
CA VAL A 417 -27.46 31.78 19.76
C VAL A 417 -26.52 30.60 19.58
N LYS A 418 -25.67 30.61 18.55
CA LYS A 418 -24.67 29.56 18.33
C LYS A 418 -23.63 29.54 19.44
N SER A 419 -23.12 30.69 19.86
CA SER A 419 -22.22 30.82 21.02
C SER A 419 -22.87 30.31 22.30
N GLN A 420 -24.12 30.69 22.56
CA GLN A 420 -24.84 30.25 23.75
C GLN A 420 -25.05 28.73 23.75
N LYS A 421 -25.51 28.16 22.62
CA LYS A 421 -25.72 26.71 22.51
C LYS A 421 -24.43 25.93 22.59
N PHE A 422 -23.33 26.48 22.08
CA PHE A 422 -22.01 25.89 22.23
C PHE A 422 -21.53 25.92 23.68
N ASP A 423 -21.71 27.03 24.39
CA ASP A 423 -21.37 27.12 25.82
C ASP A 423 -22.16 26.11 26.66
N GLU A 424 -23.48 26.04 26.45
CA GLU A 424 -24.38 25.10 27.13
C GLU A 424 -23.95 23.65 26.89
N ASN A 425 -23.63 23.30 25.64
CA ASN A 425 -23.36 21.92 25.21
C ASN A 425 -21.87 21.54 25.14
N LEU A 426 -20.95 22.42 25.51
CA LEU A 426 -19.51 22.27 25.31
C LEU A 426 -19.00 20.88 25.73
N GLU A 427 -19.31 20.47 26.96
CA GLU A 427 -18.84 19.21 27.54
C GLU A 427 -19.27 17.99 26.71
N TRP A 428 -20.49 18.03 26.15
CA TRP A 428 -21.01 16.97 25.30
C TRP A 428 -20.47 17.04 23.87
N THR A 429 -20.24 18.23 23.33
CA THR A 429 -19.62 18.37 22.00
C THR A 429 -18.16 17.86 22.00
N MET A 430 -17.42 18.12 23.08
CA MET A 430 -16.03 17.64 23.25
C MET A 430 -15.93 16.12 23.33
N LEU A 431 -17.00 15.40 23.66
CA LEU A 431 -17.02 13.94 23.66
C LEU A 431 -16.81 13.37 22.24
N ASP A 432 -17.19 14.11 21.19
CA ASP A 432 -17.14 13.69 19.79
C ASP A 432 -15.71 13.39 19.34
N LYS A 433 -15.49 12.23 18.73
CA LYS A 433 -14.18 11.83 18.20
C LYS A 433 -13.69 12.82 17.14
N ASP A 434 -14.62 13.38 16.37
CA ASP A 434 -14.33 14.34 15.30
C ASP A 434 -14.48 15.79 15.77
N TYR A 435 -14.40 16.05 17.09
CA TYR A 435 -14.60 17.37 17.70
C TYR A 435 -13.79 18.48 17.01
N ASP A 436 -12.51 18.24 16.72
CA ASP A 436 -11.63 19.24 16.11
C ASP A 436 -12.12 19.65 14.70
N ASP A 437 -12.41 18.66 13.86
CA ASP A 437 -12.86 18.88 12.48
C ASP A 437 -14.30 19.39 12.42
N ARG A 438 -15.17 18.92 13.32
CA ARG A 438 -16.56 19.37 13.42
C ARG A 438 -16.62 20.81 13.93
N THR A 439 -15.82 21.19 14.91
CA THR A 439 -15.69 22.58 15.39
C THR A 439 -15.28 23.51 14.24
N ARG A 440 -14.26 23.14 13.46
CA ARG A 440 -13.81 23.93 12.29
C ARG A 440 -14.89 24.10 11.22
N ARG A 441 -15.68 23.05 10.96
CA ARG A 441 -16.77 23.08 9.98
C ARG A 441 -17.97 23.92 10.43
N VAL A 442 -18.28 23.92 11.73
CA VAL A 442 -19.45 24.61 12.30
C VAL A 442 -19.20 26.11 12.54
N PHE A 443 -17.96 26.48 12.86
CA PHE A 443 -17.56 27.86 13.19
C PHE A 443 -16.80 28.55 12.05
N THR A 444 -17.47 28.75 10.91
CA THR A 444 -16.95 29.51 9.77
C THR A 444 -17.25 31.02 9.84
N GLY A 445 -18.21 31.43 10.68
CA GLY A 445 -18.60 32.83 10.90
C GLY A 445 -18.04 33.42 12.20
N PRO A 446 -18.34 34.69 12.50
CA PRO A 446 -17.96 35.29 13.79
C PRO A 446 -18.63 34.55 14.95
N ILE A 447 -17.91 34.36 16.05
CA ILE A 447 -18.42 33.76 17.28
C ILE A 447 -18.14 34.69 18.47
N TYR A 448 -19.05 34.72 19.44
CA TYR A 448 -18.82 35.33 20.74
C TYR A 448 -18.21 34.28 21.67
N ALA A 449 -17.04 34.58 22.23
CA ALA A 449 -16.43 33.69 23.20
C ALA A 449 -17.24 33.70 24.50
N PRO A 450 -17.48 32.53 25.14
CA PRO A 450 -18.10 32.46 26.45
C PRO A 450 -17.34 33.28 27.50
N LEU A 451 -18.02 33.74 28.55
CA LEU A 451 -17.39 34.57 29.60
C LEU A 451 -16.20 33.87 30.27
N TRP A 452 -16.29 32.57 30.48
CA TRP A 452 -15.20 31.77 31.07
C TRP A 452 -14.00 31.61 30.13
N TRP A 453 -14.12 31.93 28.83
CA TRP A 453 -13.04 31.81 27.85
C TRP A 453 -11.84 32.70 28.19
N GLY A 454 -12.07 33.86 28.80
CA GLY A 454 -11.00 34.72 29.29
C GLY A 454 -10.19 34.12 30.44
N HIS A 455 -10.77 33.18 31.18
CA HIS A 455 -10.05 32.40 32.20
C HIS A 455 -9.27 31.23 31.59
N TYR A 456 -9.52 30.88 30.33
CA TYR A 456 -8.78 29.86 29.60
C TYR A 456 -7.64 30.42 28.75
N ASP A 457 -7.86 31.57 28.11
CA ASP A 457 -6.89 32.23 27.25
C ASP A 457 -6.37 33.54 27.85
N PRO A 458 -5.17 33.56 28.45
CA PRO A 458 -4.57 34.79 28.97
C PRO A 458 -4.29 35.85 27.89
N ALA A 459 -4.14 35.43 26.62
CA ALA A 459 -3.95 36.33 25.50
C ALA A 459 -5.27 36.93 25.00
N TYR A 460 -6.41 36.33 25.37
CA TYR A 460 -7.73 36.88 25.13
C TYR A 460 -8.02 38.00 26.12
N ARG A 461 -7.84 39.25 25.67
CA ARG A 461 -8.27 40.44 26.42
C ARG A 461 -9.68 40.84 25.98
N PRO A 462 -10.72 40.69 26.83
CA PRO A 462 -11.95 41.42 26.58
C PRO A 462 -11.62 42.91 26.59
N LEU A 463 -11.93 43.64 25.51
CA LEU A 463 -11.81 45.09 25.54
C LEU A 463 -12.64 45.60 26.71
N PRO A 464 -12.08 46.42 27.62
CA PRO A 464 -12.88 47.01 28.68
C PRO A 464 -14.00 47.80 28.00
N SER A 465 -15.24 47.52 28.42
CA SER A 465 -16.35 48.41 28.12
C SER A 465 -15.96 49.78 28.65
N THR A 466 -15.72 50.71 27.73
CA THR A 466 -15.60 52.12 28.09
C THR A 466 -16.97 52.54 28.57
N SER A 467 -17.17 52.52 29.88
CA SER A 467 -18.19 53.32 30.53
C SER A 467 -17.81 54.79 30.30
N ALA A 468 -18.22 55.32 29.16
CA ALA A 468 -18.28 56.76 28.98
C ALA A 468 -19.18 57.33 30.10
N PRO A 469 -18.79 58.45 30.73
CA PRO A 469 -19.58 59.03 31.81
C PRO A 469 -20.95 59.42 31.27
N VAL A 470 -22.00 58.83 31.85
CA VAL A 470 -23.40 59.11 31.53
C VAL A 470 -23.69 60.57 31.89
N SER A 471 -23.94 61.37 30.87
CA SER A 471 -24.62 62.66 31.03
C SER A 471 -26.11 62.38 31.27
N THR A 472 -26.63 62.94 32.34
CA THR A 472 -28.01 62.76 32.83
C THR A 472 -29.05 63.29 31.83
N SER A 473 -29.91 62.40 31.30
CA SER A 473 -31.32 62.69 30.94
C SER A 473 -32.11 61.38 30.77
N PRO A 474 -33.39 61.30 31.19
CA PRO A 474 -34.09 60.04 31.38
C PRO A 474 -34.98 59.67 30.19
N ALA A 475 -34.87 58.44 29.65
CA ALA A 475 -35.93 57.80 28.87
C ALA A 475 -35.78 56.28 28.80
N SER A 476 -36.77 55.60 29.40
CA SER A 476 -37.35 54.29 29.06
C SER A 476 -36.46 53.08 28.74
N GLY A 477 -36.38 52.20 29.75
CA GLY A 477 -36.33 50.72 29.68
C GLY A 477 -35.96 50.02 28.37
N GLN A 478 -34.69 49.60 28.27
CA GLN A 478 -34.25 48.47 27.47
C GLN A 478 -33.35 47.54 28.32
N PRO A 479 -33.42 46.21 28.16
CA PRO A 479 -32.52 45.28 28.85
C PRO A 479 -31.07 45.50 28.41
N PRO A 480 -30.06 45.24 29.27
CA PRO A 480 -28.66 45.46 28.92
C PRO A 480 -28.23 44.53 27.79
N THR A 481 -27.84 45.10 26.65
CA THR A 481 -27.21 44.37 25.53
C THR A 481 -25.73 44.15 25.86
N PHE A 482 -25.34 42.91 26.10
CA PHE A 482 -23.95 42.51 26.37
C PHE A 482 -23.14 42.47 25.06
N SER A 483 -22.18 43.38 24.90
CA SER A 483 -21.16 43.31 23.85
C SER A 483 -20.02 42.39 24.29
N ALA A 484 -20.09 41.10 23.95
CA ALA A 484 -18.92 40.23 23.98
C ALA A 484 -18.03 40.52 22.74
N PRO A 485 -16.68 40.49 22.86
CA PRO A 485 -15.78 40.64 21.72
C PRO A 485 -16.05 39.57 20.66
N ARG A 486 -16.12 39.96 19.38
CA ARG A 486 -16.29 39.03 18.26
C ARG A 486 -14.93 38.47 17.85
N LEU A 487 -14.78 37.15 17.89
CA LEU A 487 -13.63 36.45 17.31
C LEU A 487 -14.03 35.85 15.95
N PRO A 488 -13.13 35.84 14.95
CA PRO A 488 -13.30 34.96 13.80
C PRO A 488 -13.44 33.51 14.29
N GLY A 489 -14.46 32.79 13.82
CA GLY A 489 -14.74 31.41 14.24
C GLY A 489 -13.58 30.45 13.97
N SER A 490 -12.77 30.71 12.94
CA SER A 490 -11.54 29.98 12.64
C SER A 490 -10.47 30.14 13.74
N ASP A 491 -10.33 31.34 14.30
CA ASP A 491 -9.34 31.65 15.33
C ASP A 491 -9.78 31.08 16.68
N PHE A 492 -11.08 31.14 16.95
CA PHE A 492 -11.69 30.44 18.08
C PHE A 492 -11.45 28.93 17.98
N ALA A 493 -11.81 28.30 16.85
CA ALA A 493 -11.59 26.88 16.61
C ALA A 493 -10.09 26.50 16.69
N ALA A 494 -9.19 27.34 16.18
CA ALA A 494 -7.74 27.13 16.28
C ALA A 494 -7.25 27.22 17.74
N SER A 495 -7.78 28.15 18.54
CA SER A 495 -7.42 28.28 19.96
C SER A 495 -7.92 27.10 20.79
N VAL A 496 -9.09 26.55 20.46
CA VAL A 496 -9.65 25.33 21.07
C VAL A 496 -8.74 24.14 20.78
N VAL A 497 -8.43 23.89 19.50
CA VAL A 497 -7.65 22.73 19.05
C VAL A 497 -6.19 22.82 19.52
N GLY A 498 -5.56 23.98 19.35
CA GLY A 498 -4.19 24.22 19.82
C GLY A 498 -4.06 24.11 21.34
N GLY A 499 -5.13 24.47 22.04
CA GLY A 499 -5.30 24.31 23.47
C GLY A 499 -5.21 22.87 23.98
N VAL A 500 -5.97 21.97 23.36
CA VAL A 500 -5.97 20.52 23.64
C VAL A 500 -4.58 19.92 23.39
N GLN A 501 -3.97 20.26 22.26
CA GLN A 501 -2.65 19.76 21.88
C GLN A 501 -1.53 20.23 22.83
N THR A 502 -1.56 21.51 23.23
CA THR A 502 -0.56 22.09 24.14
C THR A 502 -0.68 21.51 25.55
N PHE A 503 -1.91 21.32 26.04
CA PHE A 503 -2.16 20.65 27.31
C PHE A 503 -1.57 19.23 27.31
N SER A 504 -1.85 18.46 26.25
CA SER A 504 -1.40 17.07 26.10
C SER A 504 0.13 16.96 26.12
N GLN A 505 0.84 17.79 25.37
CA GLN A 505 2.30 17.74 25.28
C GLN A 505 3.02 18.21 26.56
N LYS A 506 2.49 19.24 27.25
CA LYS A 506 3.23 19.93 28.32
C LYS A 506 2.86 19.46 29.73
N VAL A 507 1.62 19.01 29.95
CA VAL A 507 1.16 18.53 31.27
C VAL A 507 1.37 17.03 31.43
N ILE A 508 1.06 16.26 30.39
CA ILE A 508 1.10 14.80 30.43
C ILE A 508 2.50 14.29 30.06
N GLY A 509 3.23 15.04 29.23
CA GLY A 509 4.53 14.65 28.69
C GLY A 509 4.37 13.56 27.63
N ASP A 510 5.00 12.40 27.83
CA ASP A 510 4.76 11.24 26.97
C ASP A 510 3.40 10.62 27.28
N VAL A 511 2.39 10.99 26.48
CA VAL A 511 1.01 10.48 26.54
C VAL A 511 0.97 8.95 26.49
N SER A 512 1.85 8.33 25.71
CA SER A 512 1.93 6.87 25.58
C SER A 512 2.40 6.23 26.89
N THR A 513 3.42 6.79 27.53
CA THR A 513 3.92 6.31 28.83
C THR A 513 2.90 6.53 29.95
N PHE A 514 2.28 7.71 29.99
CA PHE A 514 1.21 8.02 30.96
C PHE A 514 0.04 7.04 30.84
N THR A 515 -0.44 6.84 29.62
CA THR A 515 -1.58 5.96 29.32
C THR A 515 -1.25 4.51 29.64
N SER A 516 -0.03 4.05 29.35
CA SER A 516 0.41 2.69 29.67
C SER A 516 0.44 2.44 31.17
N LYS A 517 0.88 3.41 31.99
CA LYS A 517 0.85 3.29 33.46
C LYS A 517 -0.57 3.17 34.01
N VAL A 518 -1.50 4.00 33.55
CA VAL A 518 -2.91 3.92 33.95
C VAL A 518 -3.55 2.59 33.51
N THR A 519 -3.28 2.16 32.27
CA THR A 519 -3.82 0.91 31.71
C THR A 519 -3.27 -0.32 32.42
N ASN A 520 -1.97 -0.34 32.78
CA ASN A 520 -1.38 -1.47 33.51
C ASN A 520 -2.02 -1.70 34.89
N VAL A 521 -2.55 -0.66 35.53
CA VAL A 521 -3.25 -0.75 36.81
C VAL A 521 -4.72 -1.15 36.64
N THR A 522 -5.37 -0.67 35.59
CA THR A 522 -6.82 -0.84 35.37
C THR A 522 -7.18 -2.06 34.52
N ASN A 523 -6.30 -2.45 33.60
CA ASN A 523 -6.44 -3.58 32.68
C ASN A 523 -5.06 -4.26 32.39
N PRO A 524 -4.48 -5.01 33.35
CA PRO A 524 -3.16 -5.62 33.20
C PRO A 524 -3.10 -6.69 32.08
N PRO A 525 -1.93 -6.91 31.45
CA PRO A 525 -1.77 -7.93 30.41
C PRO A 525 -1.95 -9.36 30.95
N PRO A 526 -2.56 -10.28 30.18
CA PRO A 526 -2.55 -11.70 30.49
C PRO A 526 -1.12 -12.26 30.40
N LYS A 527 -0.79 -13.24 31.25
CA LYS A 527 0.53 -13.89 31.25
C LYS A 527 0.75 -14.66 29.92
N PRO A 528 1.92 -14.56 29.27
CA PRO A 528 2.17 -15.28 28.02
C PRO A 528 2.29 -16.79 28.26
N SER A 529 1.62 -17.57 27.41
CA SER A 529 1.74 -19.03 27.33
C SER A 529 2.90 -19.39 26.40
N ALA A 530 3.89 -20.12 26.91
CA ALA A 530 5.03 -20.57 26.12
C ALA A 530 4.68 -21.83 25.31
N SER A 531 4.89 -21.81 23.99
CA SER A 531 5.05 -23.04 23.20
C SER A 531 6.11 -22.84 22.12
N SER A 532 7.03 -23.79 22.07
CA SER A 532 8.16 -23.87 21.15
C SER A 532 7.75 -24.69 19.91
N TYR A 533 8.14 -24.24 18.72
CA TYR A 533 7.97 -25.03 17.49
C TYR A 533 9.31 -25.16 16.76
N ARG A 534 9.68 -26.41 16.46
CA ARG A 534 10.88 -26.86 15.71
C ARG A 534 10.42 -27.49 14.39
N GLY A 535 11.18 -27.29 13.32
CA GLY A 535 11.11 -28.01 12.03
C GLY A 535 11.16 -27.03 10.85
N GLY A 536 11.93 -27.20 9.77
CA GLY A 536 12.73 -28.32 9.29
C GLY A 536 12.53 -28.46 7.77
N GLY A 537 13.49 -27.97 6.97
CA GLY A 537 13.90 -28.46 5.65
C GLY A 537 12.93 -28.50 4.45
N GLY A 538 13.35 -27.89 3.33
CA GLY A 538 12.84 -28.22 1.97
C GLY A 538 13.13 -27.14 0.93
N CYS A 539 14.09 -27.39 0.02
CA CYS A 539 14.41 -26.55 -1.13
C CYS A 539 13.53 -26.93 -2.34
N ALA A 540 12.99 -25.94 -3.05
CA ALA A 540 12.41 -26.12 -4.38
C ALA A 540 12.63 -24.83 -5.21
N CYS A 541 13.21 -25.01 -6.41
CA CYS A 541 13.36 -23.99 -7.45
C CYS A 541 12.15 -24.03 -8.39
N ALA A 542 11.61 -22.88 -8.82
CA ALA A 542 10.96 -22.72 -10.13
C ALA A 542 10.60 -21.26 -10.43
N CYS A 543 10.69 -20.93 -11.72
CA CYS A 543 10.60 -19.62 -12.37
C CYS A 543 9.17 -19.06 -12.49
N ALA A 544 9.10 -17.73 -12.63
CA ALA A 544 7.88 -16.95 -12.78
C ALA A 544 7.50 -16.76 -14.26
N GLY A 545 6.20 -16.74 -14.57
CA GLY A 545 5.65 -16.36 -15.88
C GLY A 545 4.79 -15.09 -15.77
N CYS A 546 5.00 -14.14 -16.68
CA CYS A 546 4.09 -13.03 -16.95
C CYS A 546 3.50 -13.22 -18.35
N ALA A 547 2.20 -12.93 -18.47
CA ALA A 547 1.44 -12.98 -19.70
C ALA A 547 1.85 -11.84 -20.65
N CYS A 548 2.66 -12.19 -21.63
CA CYS A 548 2.85 -11.54 -22.91
C CYS A 548 2.83 -12.70 -23.94
N ALA A 549 2.43 -12.48 -25.19
CA ALA A 549 2.73 -13.43 -26.26
C ALA A 549 4.25 -13.33 -26.59
N CYS A 550 5.08 -13.71 -25.62
CA CYS A 550 6.52 -13.80 -25.76
C CYS A 550 6.82 -15.23 -26.19
N ALA A 551 7.60 -15.39 -27.25
CA ALA A 551 8.34 -16.62 -27.46
C ALA A 551 9.02 -17.01 -26.14
N GLY A 552 8.74 -18.21 -25.65
CA GLY A 552 9.37 -18.74 -24.45
C GLY A 552 10.90 -18.61 -24.53
N GLY A 553 11.57 -18.26 -23.44
CA GLY A 553 13.03 -18.22 -23.43
C GLY A 553 13.57 -19.64 -23.58
N GLY A 554 14.27 -19.92 -24.67
CA GLY A 554 14.99 -21.18 -24.89
C GLY A 554 16.25 -21.27 -24.01
N ARG A 555 16.80 -22.48 -23.84
CA ARG A 555 18.15 -22.66 -23.29
C ARG A 555 19.22 -22.47 -24.33
#